data_AF-A0A1N6MUV0-F1
#
_entry.id   AF-A0A1N6MUV0-F1
#
_cell.length_a   1.000
_cell.length_b   1.000
_cell.length_c   1.000
_cell.angle_alpha   90.00
_cell.angle_beta   90.00
_cell.angle_gamma   90.00
#
_symmetry.space_group_name_H-M   'P 1'
#
loop_
_entity.id
_entity.type
_entity.pdbx_description
1 polymer ?
#
loop_
_entity_poly.entity_id
_entity_poly.type
_entity_poly.pdbx_seq_one_letter_code
_entity_poly.pdbx_strand_id
1 'polypeptide(L)'
;MMNRRNENKYFNLHINGLGYLNNIRYIDGPNGSFLTVVIDALSGSIDSPVYVRFDSIVVGDSTIKLINRCRKAVDEDRKVLIGFVLSNPSTDIVTFNSGKSAGESRVRIRTRLINIDWIKVGKETVYKAKKFQSIPSSEEKTLEEKTLQDEGKSQEQHIADNIRLSSSASASSEDKIREAIENLKRTGKKVSKSEVSRMTGISRSQISRRYSDLFEDK
;
A
#
# COMPACT_ATOMS: atom_id res chain seq x y z
N MET A 1 0.62 12.45 51.53
CA MET A 1 0.01 11.39 50.70
C MET A 1 0.65 11.42 49.32
N MET A 2 1.33 10.34 48.93
CA MET A 2 1.97 10.22 47.61
C MET A 2 0.93 9.76 46.59
N ASN A 3 0.63 10.59 45.59
CA ASN A 3 -0.30 10.25 44.53
C ASN A 3 0.35 9.23 43.59
N ARG A 4 0.08 7.93 43.81
CA ARG A 4 0.43 6.88 42.84
C ARG A 4 -0.44 7.10 41.61
N ARG A 5 0.13 7.69 40.56
CA ARG A 5 -0.43 7.59 39.21
C ARG A 5 -0.46 6.10 38.86
N ASN A 6 -1.65 5.50 38.88
CA ASN A 6 -1.85 4.18 38.31
C ASN A 6 -1.56 4.30 36.81
N GLU A 7 -0.35 3.95 36.42
CA GLU A 7 -0.01 3.71 35.03
C GLU A 7 -0.78 2.45 34.62
N ASN A 8 -1.95 2.65 34.01
CA ASN A 8 -2.68 1.55 33.42
C ASN A 8 -1.79 0.92 32.34
N LYS A 9 -1.34 -0.31 32.58
CA LYS A 9 -0.55 -1.09 31.64
C LYS A 9 -1.52 -1.77 30.67
N TYR A 10 -1.36 -1.49 29.38
CA TYR A 10 -2.14 -2.12 28.32
C TYR A 10 -1.23 -2.98 27.44
N PHE A 11 -1.76 -4.06 26.89
CA PHE A 11 -1.10 -4.80 25.82
C PHE A 11 -1.34 -4.07 24.50
N ASN A 12 -0.27 -3.93 23.71
CA ASN A 12 -0.33 -3.32 22.40
C ASN A 12 -0.27 -4.41 21.32
N LEU A 13 -1.16 -4.34 20.34
CA LEU A 13 -1.09 -5.13 19.11
C LEU A 13 -0.88 -4.17 17.94
N HIS A 14 0.31 -4.26 17.32
CA HIS A 14 0.70 -3.42 16.20
C HIS A 14 0.87 -4.22 14.91
N ILE A 15 0.48 -3.62 13.79
CA ILE A 15 0.73 -4.12 12.43
C ILE A 15 1.61 -3.09 11.73
N ASN A 16 2.84 -3.47 11.42
CA ASN A 16 3.76 -2.64 10.64
C ASN A 16 3.71 -3.08 9.19
N GLY A 17 3.71 -2.13 8.26
CA GLY A 17 3.64 -2.47 6.84
C GLY A 17 3.87 -1.29 5.93
N LEU A 18 3.74 -1.55 4.64
CA LEU A 18 3.74 -0.54 3.60
C LEU A 18 2.49 -0.71 2.72
N GLY A 19 1.95 0.41 2.25
CA GLY A 19 0.69 0.39 1.52
C GLY A 19 0.33 1.72 0.91
N TYR A 20 -0.61 1.69 -0.03
CA TYR A 20 -1.10 2.91 -0.67
C TYR A 20 -2.17 3.56 0.19
N LEU A 21 -2.03 4.86 0.37
CA LEU A 21 -2.97 5.70 1.08
C LEU A 21 -4.07 6.19 0.13
N ASN A 22 -5.31 5.90 0.48
CA ASN A 22 -6.49 6.19 -0.32
C ASN A 22 -7.60 6.83 0.53
N ASN A 23 -8.54 7.52 -0.11
CA ASN A 23 -9.81 7.97 0.47
C ASN A 23 -9.67 8.65 1.85
N ILE A 24 -8.99 9.80 1.87
CA ILE A 24 -8.77 10.61 3.08
C ILE A 24 -10.01 11.49 3.30
N ARG A 25 -10.73 11.29 4.41
CA ARG A 25 -11.94 12.06 4.72
C ARG A 25 -12.14 12.28 6.22
N TYR A 26 -12.74 13.41 6.54
CA TYR A 26 -13.29 13.67 7.87
C TYR A 26 -14.68 13.04 7.97
N ILE A 27 -14.96 12.40 9.10
CA ILE A 27 -16.25 11.83 9.44
C ILE A 27 -16.69 12.43 10.77
N ASP A 28 -17.92 12.94 10.82
CA ASP A 28 -18.50 13.41 12.06
C ASP A 28 -18.95 12.24 12.93
N GLY A 29 -18.48 12.23 14.17
CA GLY A 29 -18.87 11.25 15.17
C GLY A 29 -19.46 11.89 16.42
N PRO A 30 -19.91 11.06 17.37
CA PRO A 30 -20.46 11.53 18.65
C PRO A 30 -19.49 12.42 19.45
N ASN A 31 -18.18 12.21 19.27
CA ASN A 31 -17.12 12.93 19.99
C ASN A 31 -16.41 13.97 19.11
N GLY A 32 -17.10 14.46 18.07
CA GLY A 32 -16.54 15.38 17.09
C GLY A 32 -16.04 14.70 15.82
N SER A 33 -15.53 15.52 14.91
CA SER A 33 -15.02 15.07 13.62
C SER A 33 -13.66 14.37 13.76
N PHE A 34 -13.50 13.23 13.11
CA PHE A 34 -12.24 12.48 13.10
C PHE A 34 -11.80 12.14 11.68
N LEU A 35 -10.48 12.10 11.48
CA LEU A 35 -9.88 11.81 10.18
C LEU A 35 -9.82 10.29 9.95
N THR A 36 -10.25 9.86 8.77
CA THR A 36 -10.21 8.47 8.34
C THR A 36 -9.52 8.33 7.00
N VAL A 37 -8.91 7.17 6.79
CA VAL A 37 -8.19 6.82 5.57
C VAL A 37 -8.43 5.36 5.22
N VAL A 38 -8.29 5.03 3.95
CA VAL A 38 -8.17 3.64 3.49
C VAL A 38 -6.70 3.37 3.19
N ILE A 39 -6.19 2.23 3.65
CA ILE A 39 -4.84 1.78 3.33
C ILE A 39 -4.96 0.44 2.61
N ASP A 40 -4.47 0.39 1.37
CA ASP A 40 -4.31 -0.86 0.63
C ASP A 40 -2.90 -1.37 0.87
N ALA A 41 -2.76 -2.16 1.94
CA ALA A 41 -1.50 -2.71 2.40
C ALA A 41 -0.99 -3.79 1.44
N LEU A 42 0.30 -3.74 1.12
CA LEU A 42 0.95 -4.72 0.25
C LEU A 42 1.31 -5.98 1.04
N SER A 43 0.97 -7.13 0.46
CA SER A 43 1.26 -8.47 0.99
C SER A 43 1.65 -9.42 -0.15
N GLY A 44 2.29 -10.54 0.17
CA GLY A 44 2.74 -11.53 -0.82
C GLY A 44 4.07 -11.16 -1.50
N SER A 45 4.32 -11.77 -2.66
CA SER A 45 5.58 -11.57 -3.42
C SER A 45 5.64 -10.18 -4.06
N ILE A 46 6.84 -9.63 -4.17
CA ILE A 46 7.13 -8.36 -4.86
C ILE A 46 6.67 -8.41 -6.33
N ASP A 47 6.79 -9.57 -6.98
CA ASP A 47 6.39 -9.75 -8.39
C ASP A 47 4.87 -9.89 -8.57
N SER A 48 4.16 -10.26 -7.51
CA SER A 48 2.71 -10.46 -7.50
C SER A 48 2.09 -9.97 -6.19
N PRO A 49 2.06 -8.65 -5.95
CA PRO A 49 1.53 -8.09 -4.72
C PRO A 49 0.02 -8.34 -4.62
N VAL A 50 -0.41 -8.68 -3.41
CA VAL A 50 -1.80 -8.78 -2.98
C VAL A 50 -2.10 -7.58 -2.08
N TYR A 51 -3.28 -6.99 -2.25
CA TYR A 51 -3.71 -5.84 -1.46
C TYR A 51 -4.65 -6.28 -0.35
N VAL A 52 -4.31 -5.91 0.88
CA VAL A 52 -5.18 -6.09 2.06
C VAL A 52 -5.69 -4.71 2.47
N ARG A 53 -7.01 -4.53 2.39
CA ARG A 53 -7.64 -3.24 2.66
C ARG A 53 -7.89 -3.05 4.16
N PHE A 54 -7.45 -1.91 4.69
CA PHE A 54 -7.73 -1.44 6.03
C PHE A 54 -8.48 -0.11 5.99
N ASP A 55 -9.63 -0.03 6.67
CA ASP A 55 -10.30 1.24 6.96
C ASP A 55 -9.78 1.75 8.32
N SER A 56 -8.97 2.81 8.32
CA SER A 56 -8.25 3.30 9.51
C SER A 56 -8.72 4.66 10.00
N ILE A 57 -8.86 4.80 11.31
CA ILE A 57 -8.96 6.12 11.96
C ILE A 57 -7.54 6.64 12.21
N VAL A 58 -7.25 7.89 11.86
CA VAL A 58 -5.94 8.50 12.09
C VAL A 58 -5.88 9.05 13.50
N VAL A 59 -4.86 8.66 14.26
CA VAL A 59 -4.68 9.01 15.66
C VAL A 59 -3.36 9.74 15.85
N GLY A 60 -3.39 10.81 16.65
CA GLY A 60 -2.23 11.64 16.99
C GLY A 60 -2.03 12.81 16.04
N ASP A 61 -1.78 13.99 16.61
CA ASP A 61 -1.70 15.25 15.87
C ASP A 61 -0.60 15.26 14.80
N SER A 62 0.54 14.63 15.08
CA SER A 62 1.63 14.47 14.13
C SER A 62 1.17 13.68 12.90
N THR A 63 0.58 12.51 13.12
CA THR A 63 0.06 11.63 12.07
C THR A 63 -1.06 12.32 11.27
N ILE A 64 -1.99 13.00 11.95
CA ILE A 64 -3.07 13.77 11.31
C ILE A 64 -2.49 14.86 10.39
N LYS A 65 -1.51 15.64 10.85
CA LYS A 65 -0.84 16.66 10.04
C LYS A 65 -0.18 16.06 8.80
N LEU A 66 0.49 14.91 8.94
CA LEU A 66 1.12 14.20 7.82
C LEU A 66 0.09 13.78 6.77
N ILE A 67 -1.00 13.12 7.18
CA ILE A 67 -2.07 12.68 6.27
C ILE A 67 -2.74 13.86 5.57
N ASN A 68 -2.97 14.97 6.27
CA ASN A 68 -3.57 16.16 5.67
C ASN A 68 -2.71 16.74 4.53
N ARG A 69 -1.38 16.68 4.62
CA ARG A 69 -0.49 17.09 3.51
C ARG A 69 -0.63 16.21 2.27
N CYS A 70 -1.08 14.97 2.43
CA CYS A 70 -1.28 14.02 1.34
C CYS A 70 -2.64 14.15 0.64
N ARG A 71 -3.62 14.88 1.21
CA ARG A 71 -4.98 14.97 0.68
C ARG A 71 -5.03 15.35 -0.79
N LYS A 72 -4.41 16.47 -1.17
CA LYS A 72 -4.36 16.91 -2.56
C LYS A 72 -3.79 15.84 -3.50
N ALA A 73 -2.74 15.13 -3.08
CA ALA A 73 -2.16 14.07 -3.89
C ALA A 73 -3.12 12.89 -4.09
N VAL A 74 -3.83 12.49 -3.04
CA VAL A 74 -4.84 11.42 -3.11
C VAL A 74 -6.06 11.85 -3.92
N ASP A 75 -6.53 13.09 -3.75
CA ASP A 75 -7.68 13.65 -4.48
C ASP A 75 -7.39 13.78 -5.98
N GLU A 76 -6.12 13.99 -6.35
CA GLU A 76 -5.62 14.01 -7.74
C GLU A 76 -5.22 12.61 -8.26
N ASP A 77 -5.61 11.53 -7.57
CA ASP A 77 -5.29 10.12 -7.88
C ASP A 77 -3.78 9.82 -8.05
N ARG A 78 -2.91 10.63 -7.42
CA ARG A 78 -1.47 10.36 -7.38
C ARG A 78 -1.19 9.21 -6.41
N LYS A 79 -0.26 8.33 -6.79
CA LYS A 79 0.16 7.21 -5.94
C LYS A 79 0.89 7.72 -4.69
N VAL A 80 0.23 7.63 -3.54
CA VAL A 80 0.82 7.93 -2.23
C VAL A 80 1.12 6.61 -1.51
N LEU A 81 2.40 6.26 -1.39
CA LEU A 81 2.86 5.06 -0.70
C LEU A 81 3.42 5.45 0.68
N ILE A 82 3.01 4.75 1.72
CA ILE A 82 3.44 5.03 3.09
C ILE A 82 4.02 3.78 3.76
N GLY A 83 5.02 3.98 4.61
CA GLY A 83 5.38 3.03 5.68
C GLY A 83 4.57 3.39 6.92
N PHE A 84 3.85 2.45 7.50
CA PHE A 84 2.84 2.72 8.52
C PHE A 84 2.91 1.78 9.72
N VAL A 85 2.36 2.25 10.84
CA VAL A 85 2.02 1.42 12.01
C VAL A 85 0.54 1.54 12.30
N LEU A 86 -0.17 0.41 12.25
CA LEU A 86 -1.56 0.30 12.68
C LEU A 86 -1.65 -0.32 14.07
N SER A 87 -2.70 0.01 14.79
CA SER A 87 -3.05 -0.62 16.05
C SER A 87 -4.54 -0.96 16.13
N ASN A 88 -4.89 -1.78 17.13
CA ASN A 88 -6.26 -2.15 17.46
C ASN A 88 -7.06 -2.67 16.24
N PRO A 89 -6.58 -3.72 15.54
CA PRO A 89 -7.32 -4.32 14.45
C PRO A 89 -8.62 -4.94 14.96
N SER A 90 -9.69 -4.75 14.20
CA SER A 90 -11.00 -5.35 14.44
C SER A 90 -11.68 -5.65 13.11
N THR A 91 -12.59 -6.61 13.10
CA THR A 91 -13.41 -6.90 11.92
C THR A 91 -14.85 -6.44 12.15
N ASP A 92 -15.50 -6.04 11.07
CA ASP A 92 -16.91 -5.67 11.05
C ASP A 92 -17.58 -6.25 9.80
N ILE A 93 -18.86 -6.58 9.87
CA ILE A 93 -19.62 -7.04 8.70
C ILE A 93 -20.44 -5.86 8.20
N VAL A 94 -20.16 -5.44 6.98
CA VAL A 94 -20.87 -4.32 6.35
C VAL A 94 -21.81 -4.88 5.31
N THR A 95 -23.11 -4.70 5.54
CA THR A 95 -24.16 -4.97 4.55
C THR A 95 -24.41 -3.72 3.75
N PHE A 96 -24.34 -3.84 2.42
CA PHE A 96 -24.67 -2.74 1.53
C PHE A 96 -26.18 -2.69 1.32
N ASN A 97 -26.81 -1.56 1.65
CA ASN A 97 -28.27 -1.42 1.60
C ASN A 97 -28.78 -0.84 0.27
N SER A 98 -27.89 -0.52 -0.67
CA SER A 98 -28.24 0.09 -1.96
C SER A 98 -27.16 -0.14 -3.03
N GLY A 99 -27.52 0.08 -4.29
CA GLY A 99 -26.64 -0.11 -5.46
C GLY A 99 -26.60 -1.56 -5.97
N LYS A 100 -25.71 -1.84 -6.94
CA LYS A 100 -25.59 -3.18 -7.57
C LYS A 100 -25.21 -4.30 -6.60
N SER A 101 -24.63 -3.96 -5.45
CA SER A 101 -24.25 -4.90 -4.39
C SER A 101 -25.20 -4.86 -3.19
N ALA A 102 -26.43 -4.35 -3.36
CA ALA A 102 -27.42 -4.35 -2.29
C ALA A 102 -27.69 -5.78 -1.78
N GLY A 103 -27.67 -5.97 -0.46
CA GLY A 103 -27.84 -7.27 0.19
C GLY A 103 -26.54 -8.08 0.35
N GLU A 104 -25.42 -7.66 -0.26
CA GLU A 104 -24.13 -8.31 -0.01
C GLU A 104 -23.55 -7.90 1.35
N SER A 105 -23.10 -8.88 2.12
CA SER A 105 -22.31 -8.68 3.33
C SER A 105 -20.84 -8.87 3.03
N ARG A 106 -20.01 -7.88 3.40
CA ARG A 106 -18.55 -7.95 3.26
C ARG A 106 -17.87 -7.74 4.60
N VAL A 107 -16.76 -8.46 4.80
CA VAL A 107 -15.89 -8.21 5.96
C VAL A 107 -15.09 -6.94 5.71
N ARG A 108 -15.15 -6.02 6.66
CA ARG A 108 -14.32 -4.82 6.74
C ARG A 108 -13.32 -4.99 7.86
N ILE A 109 -12.06 -4.67 7.61
CA ILE A 109 -11.03 -4.61 8.64
C ILE A 109 -10.86 -3.16 9.05
N ARG A 110 -11.07 -2.87 10.34
CA ARG A 110 -10.89 -1.56 10.95
C ARG A 110 -9.65 -1.52 11.82
N THR A 111 -8.93 -0.41 11.76
CA THR A 111 -7.69 -0.19 12.51
C THR A 111 -7.55 1.27 12.96
N ARG A 112 -6.52 1.56 13.74
CA ARG A 112 -6.05 2.92 14.01
C ARG A 112 -4.68 3.12 13.37
N LEU A 113 -4.54 4.12 12.52
CA LEU A 113 -3.23 4.56 12.03
C LEU A 113 -2.59 5.44 13.10
N ILE A 114 -1.54 4.93 13.74
CA ILE A 114 -0.91 5.59 14.89
C ILE A 114 0.44 6.21 14.55
N ASN A 115 1.13 5.72 13.51
CA ASN A 115 2.41 6.27 13.08
C ASN A 115 2.62 6.10 11.57
N ILE A 116 3.43 7.00 10.99
CA ILE A 116 3.91 6.94 9.60
C ILE A 116 5.43 7.10 9.64
N ASP A 117 6.14 6.13 9.09
CA ASP A 117 7.61 6.12 9.09
C ASP A 117 8.18 6.93 7.91
N TRP A 118 7.51 6.90 6.77
CA TRP A 118 7.88 7.66 5.58
C TRP A 118 6.70 7.76 4.61
N ILE A 119 6.76 8.74 3.70
CA ILE A 119 5.75 8.97 2.65
C ILE A 119 6.47 9.18 1.32
N LYS A 120 6.01 8.47 0.29
CA LYS A 120 6.38 8.67 -1.10
C LYS A 120 5.17 9.11 -1.91
N VAL A 121 5.34 10.13 -2.75
CA VAL A 121 4.35 10.55 -3.75
C VAL A 121 4.95 10.29 -5.12
N GLY A 122 4.40 9.33 -5.86
CA GLY A 122 5.05 8.76 -7.03
C GLY A 122 6.40 8.14 -6.67
N LYS A 123 7.49 8.71 -7.20
CA LYS A 123 8.87 8.25 -6.94
C LYS A 123 9.59 9.07 -5.87
N GLU A 124 9.02 10.19 -5.44
CA GLU A 124 9.69 11.14 -4.54
C GLU A 124 9.36 10.85 -3.08
N THR A 125 10.39 10.76 -2.23
CA THR A 125 10.21 10.69 -0.78
C THR A 125 9.99 12.08 -0.22
N VAL A 126 8.75 12.38 0.21
CA VAL A 126 8.35 13.71 0.71
C VAL A 126 8.40 13.80 2.24
N TYR A 127 8.57 12.66 2.92
CA TYR A 127 8.73 12.59 4.37
C TYR A 127 9.45 11.29 4.77
N LYS A 128 10.33 11.38 5.77
CA LYS A 128 10.95 10.25 6.47
C LYS A 128 11.10 10.65 7.94
N ALA A 129 10.55 9.84 8.85
CA ALA A 129 10.66 10.06 10.29
C ALA A 129 12.12 9.92 10.73
N LYS A 130 12.55 10.74 11.70
CA LYS A 130 13.79 10.49 12.42
C LYS A 130 13.53 9.27 13.30
N LYS A 131 14.23 8.16 13.08
CA LYS A 131 14.08 6.94 13.91
C LYS A 131 14.31 7.33 15.39
N PHE A 132 13.26 7.31 16.19
CA PHE A 132 13.41 7.24 17.64
C PHE A 132 13.56 5.75 17.98
N GLN A 133 14.74 5.36 18.46
CA GLN A 133 14.93 4.02 19.01
C GLN A 133 14.05 3.88 20.26
N SER A 134 12.91 3.22 20.12
CA SER A 134 12.13 2.75 21.27
C SER A 134 11.77 1.28 21.05
N ILE A 135 12.80 0.44 21.05
CA ILE A 135 12.71 -0.93 21.52
C ILE A 135 13.63 -0.95 22.74
N PRO A 136 13.17 -1.35 23.94
CA PRO A 136 14.07 -1.51 25.07
C PRO A 136 14.93 -2.76 24.79
N SER A 137 16.09 -2.56 24.18
CA SER A 137 17.17 -3.54 24.24
C SER A 137 17.80 -3.41 25.63
N SER A 138 17.64 -4.45 26.43
CA SER A 138 18.42 -4.69 27.64
C SER A 138 19.90 -4.40 27.39
N GLU A 139 20.52 -3.68 28.32
CA GLU A 139 21.91 -3.29 28.32
C GLU A 139 22.82 -4.51 28.13
N GLU A 140 23.59 -4.53 27.05
CA GLU A 140 24.94 -5.09 27.05
C GLU A 140 25.82 -4.26 26.12
N LYS A 141 26.89 -3.74 26.70
CA LYS A 141 27.86 -2.84 26.08
C LYS A 141 28.87 -3.65 25.26
N THR A 142 29.09 -3.12 24.05
CA THR A 142 30.34 -3.08 23.26
C THR A 142 30.62 -4.18 22.22
N LEU A 143 30.95 -3.65 21.02
CA LEU A 143 31.64 -4.24 19.86
C LEU A 143 30.81 -5.12 18.93
N GLU A 144 30.04 -4.48 18.05
CA GLU A 144 29.92 -4.88 16.62
C GLU A 144 29.24 -3.78 15.79
N GLU A 145 29.94 -2.65 15.62
CA GLU A 145 29.44 -1.49 14.86
C GLU A 145 29.78 -1.54 13.36
N LYS A 146 29.98 -2.73 12.77
CA LYS A 146 30.32 -2.86 11.34
C LYS A 146 29.43 -3.75 10.47
N THR A 147 28.42 -4.42 11.00
CA THR A 147 27.66 -5.41 10.20
C THR A 147 26.21 -5.01 9.86
N LEU A 148 25.67 -3.92 10.43
CA LEU A 148 24.25 -3.54 10.26
C LEU A 148 23.97 -2.43 9.21
N GLN A 149 25.00 -1.90 8.55
CA GLN A 149 24.82 -0.89 7.48
C GLN A 149 24.62 -1.50 6.09
N ASP A 150 24.87 -2.79 5.91
CA ASP A 150 24.86 -3.45 4.60
C ASP A 150 23.49 -4.05 4.23
N GLU A 151 22.75 -4.61 5.20
CA GLU A 151 21.45 -5.25 4.94
C GLU A 151 20.29 -4.27 4.69
N GLY A 152 20.28 -3.12 5.39
CA GLY A 152 19.22 -2.11 5.22
C GLY A 152 19.34 -1.29 3.93
N LYS A 153 20.58 -1.07 3.46
CA LYS A 153 20.83 -0.40 2.17
C LYS A 153 20.55 -1.33 1.01
N SER A 154 20.98 -2.59 1.10
CA SER A 154 20.69 -3.59 0.06
C SER A 154 19.20 -3.80 -0.13
N GLN A 155 18.36 -3.83 0.91
CA GLN A 155 16.89 -3.93 0.73
C GLN A 155 16.25 -2.70 0.07
N GLU A 156 16.61 -1.46 0.46
CA GLU A 156 16.11 -0.24 -0.21
C GLU A 156 16.62 -0.15 -1.66
N GLN A 157 17.86 -0.56 -1.94
CA GLN A 157 18.41 -0.67 -3.29
C GLN A 157 17.70 -1.74 -4.11
N HIS A 158 17.51 -2.94 -3.57
CA HIS A 158 16.80 -4.04 -4.24
C HIS A 158 15.34 -3.69 -4.55
N ILE A 159 14.66 -2.94 -3.67
CA ILE A 159 13.31 -2.44 -3.94
C ILE A 159 13.34 -1.36 -5.04
N ALA A 160 14.29 -0.43 -5.00
CA ALA A 160 14.44 0.61 -6.03
C ALA A 160 14.82 0.02 -7.40
N ASP A 161 15.69 -1.00 -7.40
CA ASP A 161 16.13 -1.71 -8.59
C ASP A 161 15.03 -2.61 -9.12
N ASN A 162 14.22 -3.28 -8.28
CA ASN A 162 13.03 -4.00 -8.73
C ASN A 162 11.93 -3.06 -9.23
N ILE A 163 11.78 -1.85 -8.69
CA ILE A 163 10.88 -0.83 -9.26
C ILE A 163 11.39 -0.36 -10.62
N ARG A 164 12.70 -0.19 -10.80
CA ARG A 164 13.31 0.14 -12.10
C ARG A 164 13.19 -1.01 -13.09
N LEU A 165 13.54 -2.24 -12.69
CA LEU A 165 13.40 -3.46 -13.49
C LEU A 165 11.95 -3.75 -13.84
N SER A 166 10.98 -3.54 -12.94
CA SER A 166 9.56 -3.72 -13.26
C SER A 166 9.02 -2.64 -14.19
N SER A 167 9.59 -1.42 -14.18
CA SER A 167 9.25 -0.36 -15.13
C SER A 167 9.84 -0.60 -16.53
N SER A 168 11.08 -1.11 -16.63
CA SER A 168 11.69 -1.50 -17.90
C SER A 168 11.10 -2.81 -18.43
N ALA A 169 10.78 -3.76 -17.55
CA ALA A 169 10.06 -4.98 -17.91
C ALA A 169 8.60 -4.70 -18.30
N SER A 170 7.93 -3.68 -17.73
CA SER A 170 6.60 -3.27 -18.19
C SER A 170 6.63 -2.61 -19.56
N ALA A 171 7.64 -1.78 -19.86
CA ALA A 171 7.82 -1.24 -21.21
C ALA A 171 8.09 -2.36 -22.23
N SER A 172 9.01 -3.28 -21.91
CA SER A 172 9.30 -4.44 -22.77
C SER A 172 8.09 -5.38 -22.92
N SER A 173 7.27 -5.54 -21.88
CA SER A 173 6.05 -6.37 -21.93
C SER A 173 4.96 -5.71 -22.77
N GLU A 174 4.80 -4.39 -22.66
CA GLU A 174 3.84 -3.63 -23.45
C GLU A 174 4.18 -3.68 -24.93
N ASP A 175 5.45 -3.50 -25.31
CA ASP A 175 5.92 -3.59 -26.69
C ASP A 175 5.66 -4.98 -27.28
N LYS A 176 5.98 -6.05 -26.53
CA LYS A 176 5.68 -7.44 -26.93
C LYS A 176 4.19 -7.68 -27.12
N ILE A 177 3.34 -7.10 -26.27
CA ILE A 177 1.88 -7.23 -26.38
C ILE A 177 1.38 -6.50 -27.62
N ARG A 178 1.84 -5.27 -27.88
CA ARG A 178 1.47 -4.49 -29.08
C ARG A 178 1.88 -5.21 -30.36
N GLU A 179 3.11 -5.73 -30.41
CA GLU A 179 3.62 -6.50 -31.55
C GLU A 179 2.81 -7.79 -31.78
N ALA A 180 2.45 -8.50 -30.71
CA ALA A 180 1.60 -9.69 -30.81
C ALA A 180 0.19 -9.37 -31.31
N ILE A 181 -0.40 -8.25 -30.86
CA ILE A 181 -1.71 -7.78 -31.34
C ILE A 181 -1.65 -7.46 -32.84
N GLU A 182 -0.64 -6.71 -33.29
CA GLU A 182 -0.48 -6.37 -34.71
C GLU A 182 -0.24 -7.60 -35.59
N ASN A 183 0.53 -8.58 -35.10
CA ASN A 183 0.71 -9.85 -35.80
C ASN A 183 -0.60 -10.65 -35.92
N LEU A 184 -1.45 -10.65 -34.89
CA LEU A 184 -2.76 -11.29 -34.94
C LEU A 184 -3.69 -10.59 -35.95
N LYS A 185 -3.68 -9.25 -35.98
CA LYS A 185 -4.42 -8.46 -36.99
C LYS A 185 -3.94 -8.77 -38.41
N ARG A 186 -2.63 -8.80 -38.65
CA ARG A 186 -2.02 -9.08 -39.97
C ARG A 186 -2.31 -10.50 -40.46
N THR A 187 -2.40 -11.46 -39.55
CA THR A 187 -2.68 -12.87 -39.89
C THR A 187 -4.16 -13.21 -39.94
N GLY A 188 -5.05 -12.23 -39.72
CA GLY A 188 -6.51 -12.41 -39.72
C GLY A 188 -7.03 -13.28 -38.57
N LYS A 189 -6.21 -13.49 -37.52
CA LYS A 189 -6.61 -14.27 -36.33
C LYS A 189 -7.32 -13.38 -35.32
N LYS A 190 -8.23 -13.97 -34.55
CA LYS A 190 -8.97 -13.26 -33.50
C LYS A 190 -8.01 -12.69 -32.45
N VAL A 191 -7.98 -11.36 -32.33
CA VAL A 191 -7.24 -10.68 -31.27
C VAL A 191 -7.92 -10.97 -29.94
N SER A 192 -7.26 -11.73 -29.07
CA SER A 192 -7.76 -12.01 -27.73
C SER A 192 -6.63 -12.06 -26.72
N LYS A 193 -6.94 -11.71 -25.47
CA LYS A 193 -5.99 -11.72 -24.35
C LYS A 193 -5.36 -13.10 -24.12
N SER A 194 -6.07 -14.18 -24.48
CA SER A 194 -5.54 -15.55 -24.39
C SER A 194 -4.51 -15.84 -25.48
N GLU A 195 -4.74 -15.36 -26.69
CA GLU A 195 -3.85 -15.62 -27.82
C GLU A 195 -2.55 -14.82 -27.69
N VAL A 196 -2.66 -13.57 -27.25
CA VAL A 196 -1.51 -12.73 -26.91
C VAL A 196 -0.70 -13.34 -25.75
N SER A 197 -1.37 -13.93 -24.75
CA SER A 197 -0.69 -14.64 -23.66
C SER A 197 0.16 -15.81 -24.17
N ARG A 198 -0.36 -16.60 -25.13
CA ARG A 198 0.38 -17.68 -25.77
C ARG A 198 1.58 -17.19 -26.58
N MET A 199 1.43 -16.09 -27.31
CA MET A 199 2.49 -15.55 -28.18
C MET A 199 3.61 -14.86 -27.40
N THR A 200 3.29 -14.20 -26.29
CA THR A 200 4.26 -13.37 -25.54
C THR A 200 4.84 -14.06 -24.30
N GLY A 201 4.24 -15.17 -23.85
CA GLY A 201 4.56 -15.83 -22.58
C GLY A 201 4.08 -15.05 -21.35
N ILE A 202 3.42 -13.91 -21.53
CA ILE A 202 2.88 -13.08 -20.45
C ILE A 202 1.54 -13.67 -20.01
N SER A 203 1.31 -13.82 -18.70
CA SER A 203 0.08 -14.43 -18.20
C SER A 203 -1.16 -13.62 -18.61
N ARG A 204 -2.24 -14.32 -18.99
CA ARG A 204 -3.54 -13.69 -19.32
C ARG A 204 -4.07 -12.80 -18.19
N SER A 205 -3.85 -13.18 -16.93
CA SER A 205 -4.23 -12.38 -15.76
C SER A 205 -3.48 -11.04 -15.70
N GLN A 206 -2.19 -11.04 -16.00
CA GLN A 206 -1.38 -9.82 -16.05
C GLN A 206 -1.82 -8.91 -17.21
N ILE A 207 -2.07 -9.49 -18.40
CA ILE A 207 -2.62 -8.77 -19.55
C ILE A 207 -3.97 -8.12 -19.19
N SER A 208 -4.86 -8.87 -18.54
CA SER A 208 -6.19 -8.34 -18.20
C SER A 208 -6.18 -7.26 -17.12
N ARG A 209 -5.21 -7.28 -16.18
CA ARG A 209 -5.15 -6.29 -15.09
C ARG A 209 -4.40 -5.03 -15.48
N ARG A 210 -3.35 -5.13 -16.30
CA ARG A 210 -2.42 -4.02 -16.56
C ARG A 210 -2.47 -3.47 -17.98
N TYR A 211 -2.97 -4.24 -18.93
CA TYR A 211 -2.90 -3.94 -20.36
C TYR A 211 -4.24 -4.17 -21.06
N SER A 212 -5.36 -3.98 -20.35
CA SER A 212 -6.70 -4.21 -20.91
C SER A 212 -7.03 -3.19 -22.00
N ASP A 213 -6.56 -1.97 -21.81
CA ASP A 213 -6.68 -0.81 -22.69
C ASP A 213 -6.10 -1.06 -24.09
N LEU A 214 -5.10 -1.94 -24.21
CA LEU A 214 -4.50 -2.30 -25.51
C LEU A 214 -5.43 -3.14 -26.41
N PHE A 215 -6.53 -3.68 -25.85
CA PHE A 215 -7.49 -4.54 -26.55
C PHE A 215 -8.84 -3.86 -26.79
N GLU A 216 -8.99 -2.62 -26.34
CA GLU A 216 -10.19 -1.82 -26.55
C GLU A 216 -9.98 -1.07 -27.87
N ASP A 217 -10.72 -1.47 -28.91
CA ASP A 217 -10.61 -0.88 -30.25
C ASP A 217 -10.87 0.64 -30.20
N LYS A 218 -9.94 1.43 -30.78
CA LYS A 218 -10.20 2.80 -31.23
C LYS A 218 -10.50 2.81 -32.71
#